data_AF-A0A2G5ZAL8-F1
#
_entry.id   AF-A0A2G5ZAL8-F1
#
_cell.length_a   1.000
_cell.length_b   1.000
_cell.length_c   1.000
_cell.angle_alpha   90.00
_cell.angle_beta   90.00
_cell.angle_gamma   90.00
#
_symmetry.space_group_name_H-M   'P 1'
#
loop_
_entity.id
_entity.type
_entity.pdbx_description
1 polymer ?
#
loop_
_entity_poly.entity_id
_entity_poly.type
_entity_poly.pdbx_seq_one_letter_code
_entity_poly.pdbx_strand_id
1 'polypeptide(L)'
;MLSVLPAKELKIDKSFVHSMLVNEKSRKLVETIINIARTMEMNVVAEGIETEEQQVVLTDLGCDYLQGFLFSRPLPAEQVPWLLLQKNSDKQIIPIGKIHAEPVYISQKNHA
;
A
#
# COMPACT_ATOMS: atom_id res chain seq x y z
N MET A 1 23.82 -0.93 -8.22
CA MET A 1 23.42 0.42 -8.68
C MET A 1 21.99 0.31 -9.19
N LEU A 2 21.03 0.93 -8.48
CA LEU A 2 19.60 0.81 -8.81
C LEU A 2 19.28 1.39 -10.20
N SER A 3 19.92 2.50 -10.58
CA SER A 3 19.69 3.25 -11.83
C SER A 3 19.92 2.50 -13.15
N VAL A 4 20.55 1.32 -13.11
CA VAL A 4 20.81 0.51 -14.31
C VAL A 4 20.07 -0.83 -14.28
N LEU A 5 19.32 -1.11 -13.22
CA LEU A 5 18.53 -2.33 -13.12
C LEU A 5 17.21 -2.14 -13.86
N PRO A 6 16.82 -3.06 -14.75
CA PRO A 6 15.54 -3.01 -15.46
C PRO A 6 14.38 -3.48 -14.57
N ALA A 7 14.42 -3.16 -13.27
CA ALA A 7 13.35 -3.50 -12.34
C ALA A 7 12.12 -2.62 -12.62
N LYS A 8 10.95 -3.16 -12.32
CA LYS A 8 9.66 -2.46 -12.46
C LYS A 8 8.96 -2.25 -11.12
N GLU A 9 9.50 -2.86 -10.07
CA GLU A 9 8.91 -2.87 -8.74
C GLU A 9 10.01 -2.78 -7.68
N LEU A 10 9.75 -1.99 -6.64
CA LEU A 10 10.57 -1.88 -5.45
C LEU A 10 9.70 -2.21 -4.22
N LYS A 11 10.16 -3.15 -3.39
CA LYS A 11 9.44 -3.56 -2.19
C LYS A 11 10.04 -2.92 -0.93
N ILE A 12 9.18 -2.33 -0.10
CA ILE A 12 9.56 -1.81 1.22
C ILE A 12 9.32 -2.91 2.24
N ASP A 13 10.39 -3.40 2.85
CA ASP A 13 10.31 -4.46 3.86
C ASP A 13 9.48 -4.05 5.08
N LYS A 14 8.78 -5.03 5.65
CA LYS A 14 7.90 -4.86 6.81
C LYS A 14 8.55 -4.19 8.02
N SER A 15 9.86 -4.33 8.22
CA SER A 15 10.55 -3.70 9.36
C SER A 15 10.49 -2.17 9.30
N PHE A 16 10.55 -1.59 8.10
CA PHE A 16 10.40 -0.15 7.90
C PHE A 16 8.94 0.28 8.08
N VAL A 17 7.99 -0.50 7.55
CA VAL A 17 6.55 -0.26 7.71
C VAL A 17 6.12 -0.26 9.17
N HIS A 18 6.58 -1.22 9.97
CA HIS A 18 6.26 -1.28 11.40
C HIS A 18 6.82 -0.10 12.19
N SER A 19 8.01 0.39 11.82
CA SER A 19 8.69 1.44 12.58
C SER A 19 8.26 2.87 12.17
N MET A 20 7.74 3.08 10.96
CA MET A 20 7.47 4.43 10.42
C MET A 20 6.40 5.23 11.19
N LEU A 21 5.50 4.57 11.92
CA LEU A 21 4.46 5.26 12.69
C LEU A 21 4.99 5.89 13.97
N VAL A 22 6.05 5.32 14.55
CA VAL A 22 6.61 5.75 15.84
C VAL A 22 8.03 6.31 15.75
N ASN A 23 8.67 6.19 14.58
CA ASN A 23 10.03 6.64 14.34
C ASN A 23 10.11 7.53 13.10
N GLU A 24 10.40 8.82 13.30
CA GLU A 24 10.50 9.82 12.24
C GLU A 24 11.59 9.48 11.20
N LYS A 25 12.71 8.89 11.63
CA LYS A 25 13.80 8.48 10.73
C LYS A 25 13.33 7.35 9.80
N SER A 26 12.60 6.37 10.33
CA SER A 26 11.99 5.31 9.52
C SER A 26 10.96 5.89 8.54
N ARG A 27 10.13 6.84 8.99
CA ARG A 27 9.16 7.52 8.12
C ARG A 27 9.83 8.24 6.95
N LYS A 28 10.87 9.04 7.23
CA LYS A 28 11.66 9.74 6.20
C LYS A 28 12.33 8.77 5.22
N LEU A 29 12.80 7.62 5.71
CA LEU A 29 13.38 6.59 4.86
C LEU A 29 12.34 5.97 3.92
N VAL A 30 11.16 5.61 4.43
CA VAL A 30 10.04 5.11 3.60
C VAL A 30 9.66 6.13 2.53
N GLU A 31 9.49 7.39 2.90
CA GLU A 31 9.20 8.49 1.96
C GLU A 31 10.30 8.63 0.89
N THR A 32 11.57 8.57 1.29
CA THR A 32 12.70 8.64 0.37
C THR A 32 12.70 7.47 -0.61
N ILE A 33 12.42 6.25 -0.13
CA ILE A 33 12.34 5.06 -0.98
C ILE A 33 11.23 5.20 -2.03
N ILE A 34 10.05 5.70 -1.63
CA ILE A 34 8.94 5.95 -2.55
C ILE A 34 9.35 6.98 -3.61
N ASN A 35 9.99 8.08 -3.22
CA ASN A 35 10.45 9.10 -4.15
C ASN A 35 11.52 8.59 -5.14
N ILE A 36 12.43 7.72 -4.68
CA ILE A 36 13.42 7.07 -5.54
C ILE A 36 12.71 6.19 -6.58
N ALA A 37 11.79 5.33 -6.15
CA ALA A 37 11.05 4.45 -7.05
C ALA A 37 10.25 5.25 -8.10
N ARG A 38 9.58 6.34 -7.69
CA ARG A 38 8.87 7.25 -8.59
C ARG A 38 9.80 7.87 -9.63
N THR A 39 10.97 8.35 -9.22
CA THR A 39 11.99 8.91 -10.12
C THR A 39 12.50 7.88 -11.13
N MET A 40 12.49 6.61 -10.73
CA MET A 40 12.93 5.49 -11.53
C MET A 40 11.79 4.82 -12.33
N GLU A 41 10.58 5.38 -12.30
CA GLU A 41 9.39 4.81 -12.95
C GLU A 41 9.12 3.34 -12.52
N MET A 42 9.33 3.06 -11.24
CA MET A 42 9.03 1.78 -10.60
C MET A 42 7.79 1.89 -9.73
N ASN A 43 7.00 0.82 -9.71
CA ASN A 43 5.94 0.65 -8.73
C ASN A 43 6.52 0.36 -7.34
N VAL A 44 5.84 0.78 -6.28
CA VAL A 44 6.21 0.48 -4.89
C VAL A 44 5.21 -0.47 -4.26
N VAL A 45 5.71 -1.55 -3.65
CA VAL A 45 4.92 -2.44 -2.80
C VAL A 45 5.40 -2.31 -1.36
N ALA A 46 4.54 -1.86 -0.45
CA ALA A 46 4.83 -1.92 0.98
C ALA A 46 4.39 -3.26 1.56
N GLU A 47 5.32 -3.97 2.22
CA GLU A 47 5.05 -5.28 2.82
C GLU A 47 4.75 -5.19 4.32
N GLY A 48 3.98 -6.15 4.83
CA GLY A 48 3.70 -6.28 6.26
C GLY A 48 2.67 -5.28 6.79
N ILE A 49 1.66 -4.94 5.99
CA ILE A 49 0.53 -4.11 6.42
C ILE A 49 -0.38 -4.92 7.36
N GLU A 50 -0.48 -4.48 8.60
CA GLU A 50 -1.28 -5.12 9.65
C GLU A 50 -2.37 -4.19 10.21
N THR A 51 -2.24 -2.87 10.05
CA THR A 51 -3.20 -1.89 10.58
C THR A 51 -3.71 -0.91 9.52
N GLU A 52 -4.93 -0.41 9.72
CA GLU A 52 -5.52 0.61 8.83
C GLU A 52 -4.72 1.92 8.86
N GLU A 53 -4.08 2.26 9.98
CA GLU A 53 -3.19 3.42 10.09
C GLU A 53 -1.96 3.30 9.18
N GLN A 54 -1.34 2.11 9.10
CA GLN A 54 -0.22 1.87 8.17
C GLN A 54 -0.70 2.03 6.72
N GLN A 55 -1.88 1.49 6.39
CA GLN A 55 -2.49 1.63 5.08
C GLN A 55 -2.69 3.11 4.72
N VAL A 56 -3.32 3.90 5.60
CA VAL A 56 -3.59 5.32 5.37
C VAL A 56 -2.28 6.09 5.14
N VAL A 57 -1.31 5.93 6.03
CA VAL A 57 -0.03 6.66 5.91
C VAL A 57 0.71 6.31 4.62
N LEU A 58 0.78 5.03 4.24
CA LEU A 58 1.46 4.62 2.99
C LEU A 58 0.69 5.05 1.74
N THR A 59 -0.64 5.10 1.83
CA THR A 59 -1.50 5.67 0.79
C THR A 59 -1.19 7.14 0.56
N ASP A 60 -1.14 7.92 1.65
CA ASP A 60 -0.87 9.36 1.60
C ASP A 60 0.54 9.68 1.10
N LEU A 61 1.51 8.82 1.42
CA LEU A 61 2.88 8.92 0.90
C LEU A 61 2.97 8.56 -0.60
N GLY A 62 1.90 8.02 -1.19
CA GLY A 62 1.82 7.66 -2.60
C GLY A 62 2.46 6.31 -2.94
N CYS A 63 2.36 5.34 -2.04
CA CYS A 63 2.70 3.94 -2.32
C CYS A 63 1.66 3.31 -3.26
N ASP A 64 2.10 2.56 -4.28
CA ASP A 64 1.19 2.05 -5.32
C ASP A 64 0.38 0.83 -4.85
N TYR A 65 1.04 -0.06 -4.08
CA TYR A 65 0.47 -1.33 -3.64
C TYR A 65 0.82 -1.64 -2.19
N LEU A 66 -0.12 -2.29 -1.51
CA LEU A 66 -0.03 -2.64 -0.10
C LEU A 66 -0.20 -4.15 0.07
N GLN A 67 0.72 -4.82 0.76
CA GLN A 67 0.67 -6.27 1.01
C GLN A 67 0.78 -6.55 2.51
N GLY A 68 -0.19 -7.27 3.08
CA GLY A 68 -0.10 -7.70 4.47
C GLY A 68 -1.36 -8.37 5.03
N PHE A 69 -1.28 -8.76 6.29
CA PHE A 69 -2.33 -9.51 6.98
C PHE A 69 -3.62 -8.72 7.19
N LEU A 70 -3.58 -7.38 7.07
CA LEU A 70 -4.77 -6.56 7.01
C LEU A 70 -5.70 -6.97 5.85
N PHE A 71 -5.13 -7.43 4.73
CA PHE A 71 -5.89 -7.84 3.54
C PHE A 71 -6.08 -9.36 3.50
N SER A 72 -4.99 -10.12 3.64
CA SER A 72 -5.01 -11.58 3.66
C SER A 72 -3.73 -12.13 4.26
N ARG A 73 -3.84 -13.27 4.94
CA ARG A 73 -2.68 -14.12 5.21
C ARG A 73 -2.24 -14.84 3.93
N PRO A 74 -1.01 -15.39 3.86
CA PRO A 74 -0.64 -16.35 2.82
C PRO A 74 -1.63 -17.51 2.81
N LEU A 75 -2.05 -17.92 1.62
CA LEU A 75 -3.04 -18.97 1.43
C LEU A 75 -2.46 -20.07 0.52
N PRO A 76 -2.94 -21.32 0.65
CA PRO A 76 -2.71 -22.36 -0.34
C PRO A 76 -3.19 -21.92 -1.74
N ALA A 77 -2.56 -22.45 -2.78
CA ALA A 77 -2.84 -22.06 -4.17
C ALA A 77 -4.32 -22.29 -4.56
N GLU A 78 -4.93 -23.35 -4.03
CA GLU A 78 -6.33 -23.73 -4.27
C GLU A 78 -7.32 -22.71 -3.70
N GLN A 79 -6.88 -21.88 -2.75
CA GLN A 79 -7.69 -20.84 -2.12
C GLN A 79 -7.58 -19.48 -2.81
N VAL A 80 -6.59 -19.27 -3.69
CA VAL A 80 -6.41 -18.00 -4.42
C VAL A 80 -7.64 -17.64 -5.28
N PRO A 81 -8.27 -18.58 -6.03
CA PRO A 81 -9.49 -18.25 -6.77
C PRO A 81 -10.60 -17.70 -5.87
N TRP A 82 -10.75 -18.25 -4.65
CA TRP A 82 -11.73 -17.76 -3.69
C TRP A 82 -11.45 -16.33 -3.25
N LEU A 83 -10.18 -15.98 -3.01
CA LEU A 83 -9.79 -14.60 -2.68
C LEU A 83 -10.10 -13.64 -3.84
N LEU A 84 -9.84 -14.03 -5.09
CA LEU A 84 -10.06 -13.20 -6.27
C LEU A 84 -11.55 -13.05 -6.64
N LEU A 85 -12.39 -14.01 -6.27
CA LEU A 85 -13.83 -13.99 -6.54
C LEU A 85 -14.64 -13.22 -5.50
N GLN A 86 -14.03 -12.80 -4.38
CA GLN A 86 -14.65 -11.89 -3.42
C GLN A 86 -14.86 -10.52 -4.08
N LYS A 87 -16.01 -10.33 -4.74
CA LYS A 87 -16.44 -9.02 -5.25
C LYS A 87 -16.58 -8.06 -4.07
N ASN A 88 -15.73 -7.03 -4.04
CA ASN A 88 -15.81 -5.80 -3.23
C ASN A 88 -16.67 -5.89 -1.96
N SER A 89 -16.03 -6.27 -0.86
CA SER A 89 -16.42 -5.83 0.48
C SER A 89 -15.22 -5.13 1.10
N ASP A 90 -15.07 -3.84 0.77
CA ASP A 90 -14.29 -2.78 1.43
C ASP A 90 -12.79 -2.98 1.76
N LYS A 91 -12.19 -4.15 1.51
CA LYS A 91 -10.80 -4.43 1.89
C LYS A 91 -10.08 -5.30 0.84
N GLN A 92 -9.59 -4.69 -0.23
CA GLN A 92 -8.60 -5.36 -1.08
C GLN A 92 -7.59 -4.38 -1.64
N ILE A 93 -6.37 -4.89 -1.86
CA ILE A 93 -5.20 -4.20 -2.40
C ILE A 93 -5.62 -3.29 -3.56
N ILE A 94 -5.72 -1.99 -3.28
CA ILE A 94 -6.14 -0.98 -4.24
C ILE A 94 -4.86 -0.50 -4.93
N PRO A 95 -4.71 -0.61 -6.27
CA PRO A 95 -3.78 0.26 -6.97
C PRO A 95 -4.24 1.70 -6.72
N ILE A 96 -3.51 2.41 -5.85
CA ILE A 96 -3.92 3.72 -5.32
C ILE A 96 -4.01 4.77 -6.46
N GLY A 97 -3.31 4.51 -7.58
CA GLY A 97 -3.35 5.31 -8.80
C GLY A 97 -4.68 5.37 -9.58
N LYS A 98 -5.77 4.72 -9.13
CA LYS A 98 -7.13 4.95 -9.68
C LYS A 98 -8.04 5.82 -8.80
N ILE A 99 -7.53 6.39 -7.71
CA ILE A 99 -8.32 7.25 -6.80
C ILE A 99 -8.26 8.74 -7.23
N HIS A 100 -7.43 9.11 -8.20
CA HIS A 100 -7.37 10.50 -8.73
C HIS A 100 -8.49 10.88 -9.72
N ALA A 101 -9.57 10.11 -9.82
CA ALA A 101 -10.79 10.54 -10.50
C ALA A 101 -11.88 10.87 -9.46
N GLU A 102 -11.82 12.13 -9.02
CA GLU A 102 -12.79 12.88 -8.21
C GLU A 102 -12.92 12.60 -6.70
N PRO A 103 -12.88 13.67 -5.85
CA PRO A 103 -13.05 13.55 -4.41
C PRO A 103 -14.54 13.39 -4.06
N VAL A 104 -14.96 12.17 -3.74
CA VAL A 104 -16.28 11.96 -3.12
C VAL A 104 -16.18 12.30 -1.63
N TYR A 105 -16.55 13.53 -1.30
CA TYR A 105 -16.86 13.96 0.06
C TYR A 105 -18.00 13.10 0.62
N ILE A 106 -17.73 12.25 1.61
CA ILE A 106 -18.79 11.57 2.36
C ILE A 106 -19.35 12.58 3.37
N SER A 107 -20.43 13.25 2.98
CA SER A 107 -21.24 14.06 3.89
C SER A 107 -21.99 13.14 4.86
N GLN A 108 -21.77 13.37 6.16
CA GLN A 108 -22.62 12.89 7.23
C GLN A 108 -24.04 13.47 7.08
N LYS A 109 -25.02 12.65 6.70
CA LYS A 109 -26.45 12.76 7.08
C LYS A 109 -27.02 11.33 6.97
N ASN A 110 -27.65 10.73 7.99
CA ASN A 110 -28.90 11.19 8.58
C ASN A 110 -29.01 10.79 10.06
N HIS A 111 -29.33 11.79 10.89
CA HIS A 111 -30.23 11.63 12.03
C HIS A 111 -31.67 11.88 11.54
N ALA A 112 -32.62 11.18 12.16
CA ALA A 112 -34.07 11.19 12.00
C ALA A 112 -34.65 10.30 10.89
#